data_AF-A0A970G267-F1
#
_entry.id   AF-A0A970G267-F1
#
_cell.length_a   1.000
_cell.length_b   1.000
_cell.length_c   1.000
_cell.angle_alpha   90.00
_cell.angle_beta   90.00
_cell.angle_gamma   90.00
#
_symmetry.space_group_name_H-M   'P 1'
#
loop_
_entity.id
_entity.type
_entity.pdbx_description
1 polymer ?
#
loop_
_entity_poly.entity_id
_entity_poly.type
_entity_poly.pdbx_seq_one_letter_code
_entity_poly.pdbx_strand_id
1 'polypeptide(L)'
;MSSIIEQIARDQGWVVKYAADGTPSFFYPIYKCTSQSLDASLPATTHPAFIVNGVEIPRVLVGVYKGVALGSAVHSLPNMPPQISLGHDQLRNLCKAAGPGFTGKTVAISGLLYLLAKKNSWVPKGNNSYSVDYRDGTPWELAKAYTTGLKRVLCGWEYTCLANHTSEDANRPDRATHLWTKGKKIGGSPVASQITAATPNGNNTLTGSGPLSWTLDGKVSGITDLNGNCSEQDFGYRVYDGEIQILENNNALDPNADLSSTSAAWKAILPSAVDASYTLVAPGTAGTLKWNKSGTYPELDTVITVRTTAEENMS
;
A
#
# COMPACT_ATOMS: atom_id res chain seq x y z
N MET A 1 17.53 -25.30 -16.31
CA MET A 1 16.11 -25.67 -16.20
C MET A 1 15.44 -24.62 -15.33
N SER A 2 14.38 -23.96 -15.79
CA SER A 2 13.68 -22.94 -14.96
C SER A 2 12.93 -23.66 -13.85
N SER A 3 13.06 -23.21 -12.59
CA SER A 3 12.36 -23.82 -11.46
C SER A 3 10.83 -23.74 -11.65
N ILE A 4 10.06 -24.59 -10.95
CA ILE A 4 8.59 -24.53 -10.98
C ILE A 4 8.10 -23.13 -10.57
N ILE A 5 8.77 -22.48 -9.60
CA ILE A 5 8.46 -21.12 -9.13
C ILE A 5 8.60 -20.10 -10.28
N GLU A 6 9.67 -20.20 -11.06
CA GLU A 6 9.88 -19.31 -12.21
C GLU A 6 8.90 -19.57 -13.36
N GLN A 7 8.48 -20.82 -13.55
CA GLN A 7 7.46 -21.16 -14.53
C GLN A 7 6.11 -20.54 -14.15
N ILE A 8 5.67 -20.72 -12.90
CA ILE A 8 4.45 -20.10 -12.37
C ILE A 8 4.52 -18.57 -12.52
N ALA A 9 5.64 -17.96 -12.12
CA ALA A 9 5.83 -16.52 -12.25
C ALA A 9 5.75 -16.08 -13.72
N ARG A 10 6.38 -16.81 -14.64
CA ARG A 10 6.33 -16.50 -16.08
C ARG A 10 4.91 -16.57 -16.63
N ASP A 11 4.12 -17.56 -16.23
CA ASP A 11 2.73 -17.71 -16.68
C ASP A 11 1.85 -16.54 -16.20
N GLN A 12 2.22 -15.92 -15.08
CA GLN A 12 1.58 -14.70 -14.57
C GLN A 12 2.18 -13.40 -15.13
N GLY A 13 3.22 -13.47 -15.96
CA GLY A 13 3.97 -12.28 -16.42
C GLY A 13 4.81 -11.62 -15.32
N TRP A 14 5.03 -12.30 -14.20
CA TRP A 14 5.86 -11.85 -13.09
C TRP A 14 7.35 -12.10 -13.34
N VAL A 15 8.17 -11.40 -12.55
CA VAL A 15 9.60 -11.61 -12.44
C VAL A 15 9.92 -12.12 -11.05
N VAL A 16 10.66 -13.22 -10.96
CA VAL A 16 11.22 -13.67 -9.68
C VAL A 16 12.60 -13.04 -9.50
N LYS A 17 12.84 -12.46 -8.33
CA LYS A 17 14.18 -12.11 -7.86
C LYS A 17 14.46 -12.85 -6.56
N TYR A 18 15.66 -13.38 -6.46
CA TYR A 18 16.10 -14.08 -5.26
C TYR A 18 16.93 -13.14 -4.41
N ALA A 19 16.67 -13.14 -3.12
CA ALA A 19 17.53 -12.50 -2.15
C ALA A 19 18.85 -13.28 -2.01
N ALA A 20 19.82 -12.67 -1.31
CA ALA A 20 21.14 -13.26 -1.10
C ALA A 20 21.11 -14.64 -0.40
N ASP A 21 20.09 -14.89 0.42
CA ASP A 21 19.83 -16.16 1.10
C ASP A 21 19.10 -17.20 0.23
N GLY A 22 18.76 -16.86 -1.01
CA GLY A 22 18.01 -17.72 -1.93
C GLY A 22 16.49 -17.62 -1.77
N THR A 23 15.97 -16.76 -0.89
CA THR A 23 14.52 -16.57 -0.74
C THR A 23 13.94 -15.85 -1.96
N PRO A 24 12.90 -16.39 -2.63
CA PRO A 24 12.29 -15.74 -3.79
C PRO A 24 11.43 -14.54 -3.41
N SER A 25 11.24 -13.64 -4.36
CA SER A 25 10.26 -12.56 -4.28
C SER A 25 9.64 -12.34 -5.66
N PHE A 26 8.32 -12.18 -5.67
CA PHE A 26 7.53 -12.02 -6.89
C PHE A 26 7.30 -10.55 -7.21
N PHE A 27 7.64 -10.14 -8.43
CA PHE A 27 7.51 -8.77 -8.87
C PHE A 27 6.65 -8.67 -10.13
N TYR A 28 5.77 -7.68 -10.14
CA TYR A 28 5.02 -7.23 -11.29
C TYR A 28 5.86 -6.22 -12.09
N PRO A 29 6.26 -6.53 -13.35
CA PRO A 29 7.00 -5.59 -14.17
C PRO A 29 6.08 -4.53 -14.76
N ILE A 30 6.43 -3.26 -14.56
CA ILE A 30 5.77 -2.13 -15.24
C ILE A 30 6.78 -1.48 -16.17
N TYR A 31 6.47 -1.45 -17.47
CA TYR A 31 7.38 -0.95 -18.50
C TYR A 31 7.29 0.56 -18.66
N LYS A 32 8.40 1.18 -19.05
CA LYS A 32 8.54 2.63 -19.23
C LYS A 32 7.43 3.17 -20.14
N CYS A 33 6.83 4.27 -19.70
CA CYS A 33 5.82 5.00 -20.43
C CYS A 33 5.94 6.51 -20.17
N THR A 34 5.21 7.32 -20.94
CA THR A 34 5.11 8.76 -20.72
C THR A 34 3.95 9.08 -19.77
N SER A 35 4.04 10.19 -19.04
CA SER A 35 2.95 10.64 -18.17
C SER A 35 1.66 10.89 -18.98
N GLN A 36 1.78 11.51 -20.16
CA GLN A 36 0.65 11.71 -21.06
C GLN A 36 -0.06 10.41 -21.47
N SER A 37 0.69 9.30 -21.63
CA SER A 37 0.09 8.01 -21.97
C SER A 37 -0.79 7.44 -20.86
N LEU A 38 -0.64 7.94 -19.63
CA LEU A 38 -1.44 7.56 -18.46
C LEU A 38 -2.60 8.53 -18.24
N ASP A 39 -2.37 9.82 -18.44
CA ASP A 39 -3.38 10.88 -18.36
C ASP A 39 -3.05 11.96 -19.39
N ALA A 40 -3.96 12.19 -20.34
CA ALA A 40 -3.74 13.10 -21.48
C ALA A 40 -3.48 14.56 -21.08
N SER A 41 -3.84 14.96 -19.85
CA SER A 41 -3.55 16.29 -19.30
C SER A 41 -2.10 16.48 -18.83
N LEU A 42 -1.35 15.38 -18.67
CA LEU A 42 0.03 15.41 -18.22
C LEU A 42 1.03 15.59 -19.38
N PRO A 43 2.28 16.02 -19.08
CA PRO A 43 3.30 16.22 -20.10
C PRO A 43 3.65 14.95 -20.89
N ALA A 44 4.03 15.12 -22.16
CA ALA A 44 4.51 14.06 -23.05
C ALA A 44 5.96 13.61 -22.76
N THR A 45 6.37 13.65 -21.49
CA THR A 45 7.71 13.24 -21.02
C THR A 45 7.66 11.87 -20.33
N THR A 46 8.80 11.20 -20.22
CA THR A 46 8.95 9.96 -19.46
C THR A 46 8.41 10.15 -18.04
N HIS A 47 7.58 9.20 -17.57
CA HIS A 47 7.03 9.29 -16.22
C HIS A 47 8.17 9.21 -15.17
N PRO A 48 8.16 10.04 -14.11
CA PRO A 48 9.24 10.12 -13.12
C PRO A 48 9.70 8.79 -12.53
N ALA A 49 8.77 7.84 -12.35
CA ALA A 49 9.06 6.48 -11.87
C ALA A 49 10.15 5.73 -12.67
N PHE A 50 10.39 6.12 -13.92
CA PHE A 50 11.37 5.48 -14.81
C PHE A 50 12.66 6.29 -14.95
N ILE A 51 12.90 7.31 -14.14
CA ILE A 51 14.12 8.12 -14.18
C ILE A 51 14.80 8.01 -12.80
N VAL A 52 15.98 7.40 -12.76
CA VAL A 52 16.77 7.20 -11.55
C VAL A 52 18.14 7.83 -11.75
N ASN A 53 18.48 8.83 -10.93
CA ASN A 53 19.72 9.59 -11.01
C ASN A 53 20.00 10.15 -12.41
N GLY A 54 18.95 10.66 -13.08
CA GLY A 54 19.01 11.18 -14.44
C GLY A 54 19.05 10.14 -15.56
N VAL A 55 19.03 8.84 -15.22
CA VAL A 55 19.05 7.74 -16.19
C VAL A 55 17.66 7.15 -16.35
N GLU A 56 17.19 7.05 -17.60
CA GLU A 56 15.95 6.35 -17.90
C GLU A 56 16.13 4.82 -17.81
N ILE A 57 15.25 4.16 -17.06
CA ILE A 57 15.21 2.70 -16.93
C ILE A 57 14.03 2.12 -17.74
N PRO A 58 14.17 0.93 -18.33
CA PRO A 58 13.15 0.38 -19.23
C PRO A 58 11.89 -0.12 -18.50
N ARG A 59 11.99 -0.38 -17.20
CA ARG A 59 10.90 -0.86 -16.35
C ARG A 59 11.23 -0.71 -14.86
N VAL A 60 10.19 -0.69 -14.04
CA VAL A 60 10.27 -0.91 -12.59
C VAL A 60 9.69 -2.28 -12.23
N LEU A 61 10.15 -2.84 -11.13
CA LEU A 61 9.65 -4.10 -10.56
C LEU A 61 8.97 -3.78 -9.23
N VAL A 62 7.67 -4.01 -9.14
CA VAL A 62 6.87 -3.76 -7.92
C VAL A 62 6.51 -5.09 -7.30
N GLY A 63 6.67 -5.26 -5.98
CA GLY A 63 6.26 -6.49 -5.30
C GLY A 63 4.79 -6.81 -5.56
N VAL A 64 4.47 -8.05 -5.91
CA VAL A 64 3.08 -8.49 -6.15
C VAL A 64 2.27 -8.53 -4.85
N TYR A 65 2.95 -8.89 -3.76
CA TYR A 65 2.42 -8.98 -2.41
C TYR A 65 3.05 -7.92 -1.51
N LYS A 66 2.36 -7.53 -0.44
CA LYS A 66 2.96 -6.70 0.61
C LYS A 66 4.24 -7.34 1.15
N GLY A 67 5.13 -6.49 1.65
CA GLY A 67 6.39 -6.93 2.25
C GLY A 67 6.17 -7.86 3.45
N VAL A 68 6.88 -8.98 3.46
CA VAL A 68 6.88 -9.99 4.52
C VAL A 68 8.31 -10.13 5.04
N ALA A 69 8.51 -10.01 6.35
CA ALA A 69 9.81 -10.32 6.92
C ALA A 69 10.02 -11.84 6.99
N LEU A 70 11.11 -12.30 6.39
CA LEU A 70 11.59 -13.68 6.51
C LEU A 70 13.11 -13.63 6.66
N GLY A 71 13.64 -14.27 7.70
CA GLY A 71 15.04 -14.12 8.06
C GLY A 71 15.37 -12.66 8.40
N SER A 72 16.39 -12.10 7.74
CA SER A 72 16.87 -10.73 7.96
C SER A 72 16.40 -9.71 6.93
N ALA A 73 15.46 -10.07 6.05
CA ALA A 73 15.03 -9.23 4.95
C ALA A 73 13.51 -9.23 4.76
N VAL A 74 13.03 -8.30 3.93
CA VAL A 74 11.64 -8.23 3.50
C VAL A 74 11.49 -8.73 2.06
N HIS A 75 10.49 -9.59 1.86
CA HIS A 75 10.22 -10.29 0.60
C HIS A 75 8.77 -10.08 0.15
N SER A 76 8.52 -10.22 -1.14
CA SER A 76 7.16 -10.20 -1.69
C SER A 76 6.68 -11.64 -1.90
N LEU A 77 5.93 -12.16 -0.92
CA LEU A 77 5.49 -13.56 -0.85
C LEU A 77 3.99 -13.66 -0.55
N PRO A 78 3.28 -14.65 -1.13
CA PRO A 78 1.87 -14.90 -0.83
C PRO A 78 1.66 -15.62 0.50
N ASN A 79 0.46 -15.48 1.06
CA ASN A 79 -0.05 -16.23 2.22
C ASN A 79 0.81 -16.13 3.49
N MET A 80 1.50 -15.01 3.67
CA MET A 80 2.34 -14.76 4.84
C MET A 80 1.82 -13.53 5.61
N PRO A 81 2.09 -13.43 6.93
CA PRO A 81 1.80 -12.21 7.67
C PRO A 81 2.58 -11.02 7.09
N PRO A 82 1.94 -9.88 6.76
CA PRO A 82 2.66 -8.71 6.30
C PRO A 82 3.53 -8.14 7.43
N GLN A 83 4.66 -7.55 7.07
CA GLN A 83 5.51 -6.84 8.01
C GLN A 83 4.83 -5.54 8.43
N ILE A 84 4.67 -5.36 9.75
CA ILE A 84 4.03 -4.19 10.37
C ILE A 84 4.94 -3.60 11.45
N SER A 85 4.54 -2.44 11.98
CA SER A 85 5.15 -1.83 13.17
C SER A 85 6.66 -1.54 13.02
N LEU A 86 7.08 -1.04 11.85
CA LEU A 86 8.44 -0.57 11.60
C LEU A 86 8.44 0.91 11.22
N GLY A 87 9.45 1.64 11.70
CA GLY A 87 9.73 2.98 11.20
C GLY A 87 10.38 2.98 9.80
N HIS A 88 10.42 4.15 9.17
CA HIS A 88 10.97 4.37 7.83
C HIS A 88 12.35 3.71 7.62
N ASP A 89 13.32 4.00 8.48
CA ASP A 89 14.70 3.52 8.30
C ASP A 89 14.83 2.02 8.56
N GLN A 90 14.09 1.49 9.55
CA GLN A 90 14.09 0.06 9.85
C GLN A 90 13.55 -0.74 8.67
N LEU A 91 12.41 -0.33 8.11
CA LEU A 91 11.82 -0.97 6.95
C LEU A 91 12.75 -0.89 5.73
N ARG A 92 13.33 0.29 5.47
CA ARG A 92 14.26 0.48 4.35
C ARG A 92 15.47 -0.45 4.45
N ASN A 93 16.04 -0.58 5.64
CA ASN A 93 17.19 -1.45 5.89
C ASN A 93 16.82 -2.92 5.65
N LEU A 94 15.65 -3.38 6.09
CA LEU A 94 15.19 -4.75 5.82
C LEU A 94 14.92 -4.99 4.32
N CYS A 95 14.37 -4.03 3.59
CA CYS A 95 14.22 -4.15 2.14
C CYS A 95 15.58 -4.29 1.44
N LYS A 96 16.57 -3.48 1.83
CA LYS A 96 17.93 -3.54 1.28
C LYS A 96 18.67 -4.82 1.65
N ALA A 97 18.38 -5.40 2.81
CA ALA A 97 19.01 -6.63 3.28
C ALA A 97 18.71 -7.84 2.38
N ALA A 98 17.67 -7.78 1.53
CA ALA A 98 17.43 -8.80 0.51
C ALA A 98 18.57 -8.88 -0.52
N GLY A 99 19.30 -7.79 -0.74
CA GLY A 99 20.51 -7.77 -1.57
C GLY A 99 20.53 -6.64 -2.60
N PRO A 100 21.57 -6.59 -3.45
CA PRO A 100 21.73 -5.55 -4.46
C PRO A 100 20.51 -5.41 -5.37
N GLY A 101 20.01 -4.18 -5.51
CA GLY A 101 18.85 -3.85 -6.33
C GLY A 101 17.49 -3.98 -5.62
N PHE A 102 17.44 -4.49 -4.40
CA PHE A 102 16.23 -4.45 -3.57
C PHE A 102 16.16 -3.15 -2.76
N THR A 103 14.97 -2.55 -2.72
CA THR A 103 14.65 -1.36 -1.93
C THR A 103 13.13 -1.29 -1.70
N GLY A 104 12.67 -0.32 -0.92
CA GLY A 104 11.25 -0.09 -0.70
C GLY A 104 10.55 0.61 -1.88
N LYS A 105 9.20 0.55 -1.90
CA LYS A 105 8.38 1.23 -2.90
C LYS A 105 8.51 2.75 -2.76
N THR A 106 8.64 3.46 -3.87
CA THR A 106 8.78 4.92 -3.87
C THR A 106 7.46 5.61 -4.17
N VAL A 107 7.34 6.88 -3.75
CA VAL A 107 6.18 7.72 -4.06
C VAL A 107 5.94 7.84 -5.57
N ALA A 108 7.00 7.85 -6.38
CA ALA A 108 6.90 7.89 -7.84
C ALA A 108 6.25 6.61 -8.40
N ILE A 109 6.53 5.44 -7.79
CA ILE A 109 5.86 4.18 -8.14
C ILE A 109 4.39 4.21 -7.69
N SER A 110 4.07 4.75 -6.50
CA SER A 110 2.67 4.92 -6.08
C SER A 110 1.89 5.83 -7.05
N GLY A 111 2.49 6.94 -7.49
CA GLY A 111 1.91 7.81 -8.51
C GLY A 111 1.66 7.09 -9.85
N LEU A 112 2.62 6.26 -10.28
CA LEU A 112 2.48 5.42 -11.48
C LEU A 112 1.31 4.43 -11.35
N LEU A 113 1.21 3.72 -10.22
CA LEU A 113 0.13 2.77 -9.96
C LEU A 113 -1.23 3.46 -9.91
N TYR A 114 -1.31 4.63 -9.28
CA TYR A 114 -2.53 5.45 -9.25
C TYR A 114 -2.97 5.88 -10.64
N LEU A 115 -2.06 6.41 -11.46
CA LEU A 115 -2.38 6.83 -12.83
C LEU A 115 -2.75 5.65 -13.72
N LEU A 116 -2.12 4.48 -13.55
CA LEU A 116 -2.53 3.25 -14.22
C LEU A 116 -3.94 2.82 -13.84
N ALA A 117 -4.27 2.85 -12.55
CA ALA A 117 -5.62 2.55 -12.08
C ALA A 117 -6.65 3.52 -12.67
N LYS A 118 -6.36 4.82 -12.64
CA LYS A 118 -7.21 5.88 -13.22
C LYS A 118 -7.44 5.65 -14.71
N LYS A 119 -6.38 5.43 -15.49
CA LYS A 119 -6.46 5.20 -16.94
C LYS A 119 -7.38 4.05 -17.31
N ASN A 120 -7.32 2.97 -16.53
CA ASN A 120 -8.04 1.73 -16.82
C ASN A 120 -9.35 1.59 -16.02
N SER A 121 -9.77 2.63 -15.30
CA SER A 121 -10.94 2.60 -14.41
C SER A 121 -10.90 1.47 -13.38
N TRP A 122 -9.71 1.13 -12.90
CA TRP A 122 -9.54 0.12 -11.87
C TRP A 122 -9.81 0.73 -10.49
N VAL A 123 -10.67 0.06 -9.71
CA VAL A 123 -11.02 0.46 -8.35
C VAL A 123 -10.79 -0.73 -7.42
N PRO A 124 -9.52 -1.06 -7.11
CA PRO A 124 -9.21 -2.24 -6.31
C PRO A 124 -9.89 -2.18 -4.94
N LYS A 125 -10.41 -3.33 -4.54
CA LYS A 125 -10.92 -3.59 -3.19
C LYS A 125 -9.79 -4.02 -2.27
N GLY A 126 -10.11 -4.25 -1.01
CA GLY A 126 -9.09 -4.68 -0.08
C GLY A 126 -9.58 -4.91 1.34
N ASN A 127 -8.67 -5.30 2.23
CA ASN A 127 -8.94 -5.37 3.66
C ASN A 127 -8.96 -3.95 4.25
N ASN A 128 -10.07 -3.24 4.08
CA ASN A 128 -10.28 -1.90 4.63
C ASN A 128 -11.40 -1.86 5.68
N SER A 129 -11.89 -3.03 6.09
CA SER A 129 -12.87 -3.21 7.16
C SER A 129 -12.68 -4.58 7.80
N TYR A 130 -11.59 -4.78 8.57
CA TYR A 130 -11.33 -5.98 9.38
C TYR A 130 -11.58 -7.32 8.66
N SER A 131 -10.67 -7.70 7.77
CA SER A 131 -10.69 -8.89 6.90
C SER A 131 -11.61 -8.83 5.68
N VAL A 132 -12.41 -7.77 5.49
CA VAL A 132 -13.28 -7.58 4.32
C VAL A 132 -13.16 -6.18 3.74
N ASP A 133 -13.63 -6.01 2.50
CA ASP A 133 -13.85 -4.67 1.94
C ASP A 133 -15.20 -4.12 2.44
N TYR A 134 -15.23 -2.86 2.88
CA TYR A 134 -16.43 -2.22 3.42
C TYR A 134 -17.61 -2.20 2.43
N ARG A 135 -17.36 -2.32 1.12
CA ARG A 135 -18.39 -2.40 0.08
C ARG A 135 -19.01 -3.79 -0.05
N ASP A 136 -18.33 -4.82 0.44
CA ASP A 136 -18.74 -6.22 0.26
C ASP A 136 -19.37 -6.83 1.51
N GLY A 137 -19.02 -6.34 2.70
CA GLY A 137 -19.62 -6.83 3.93
C GLY A 137 -19.29 -5.98 5.15
N THR A 138 -20.09 -6.18 6.20
CA THR A 138 -19.90 -5.53 7.51
C THR A 138 -19.32 -6.54 8.50
N PRO A 139 -18.21 -6.23 9.17
CA PRO A 139 -17.62 -7.10 10.18
C PRO A 139 -18.59 -7.42 11.32
N TRP A 140 -18.47 -8.63 11.86
CA TRP A 140 -19.11 -9.01 13.12
C TRP A 140 -18.41 -8.31 14.28
N GLU A 141 -19.20 -7.87 15.25
CA GLU A 141 -18.76 -7.10 16.40
C GLU A 141 -19.38 -7.67 17.68
N LEU A 142 -18.67 -7.54 18.80
CA LEU A 142 -19.16 -7.87 20.13
C LEU A 142 -20.16 -6.83 20.64
N ALA A 143 -21.03 -7.23 21.58
CA ALA A 143 -22.01 -6.38 22.25
C ALA A 143 -22.95 -5.63 21.29
N LYS A 144 -23.29 -6.25 20.15
CA LYS A 144 -24.26 -5.73 19.18
C LYS A 144 -25.50 -6.62 19.15
N ALA A 145 -26.66 -5.99 18.98
CA ALA A 145 -27.90 -6.72 18.71
C ALA A 145 -27.93 -7.17 17.24
N TYR A 146 -28.18 -8.46 17.02
CA TYR A 146 -28.37 -9.05 15.71
C TYR A 146 -29.77 -9.62 15.59
N THR A 147 -30.38 -9.45 14.41
CA THR A 147 -31.71 -9.95 14.07
C THR A 147 -31.62 -11.08 13.05
N THR A 148 -32.58 -12.00 13.04
CA THR A 148 -32.66 -13.08 12.05
C THR A 148 -32.57 -12.53 10.62
N GLY A 149 -31.80 -13.22 9.77
CA GLY A 149 -31.55 -12.86 8.36
C GLY A 149 -30.42 -11.85 8.15
N LEU A 150 -29.97 -11.15 9.19
CA LEU A 150 -28.87 -10.19 9.09
C LEU A 150 -27.54 -10.89 8.78
N LYS A 151 -26.76 -10.30 7.87
CA LYS A 151 -25.45 -10.82 7.46
C LYS A 151 -24.29 -10.08 8.10
N ARG A 152 -23.27 -10.80 8.55
CA ARG A 152 -21.99 -10.25 9.02
C ARG A 152 -20.81 -11.06 8.51
N VAL A 153 -19.65 -10.45 8.53
CA VAL A 153 -18.39 -11.09 8.15
C VAL A 153 -17.57 -11.37 9.40
N LEU A 154 -17.12 -12.61 9.56
CA LEU A 154 -16.14 -12.98 10.57
C LEU A 154 -14.96 -13.66 9.89
N CYS A 155 -13.76 -13.10 10.04
CA CYS A 155 -12.53 -13.66 9.48
C CYS A 155 -12.62 -13.96 7.97
N GLY A 156 -13.17 -13.00 7.21
CA GLY A 156 -13.35 -13.10 5.75
C GLY A 156 -14.53 -13.97 5.28
N TRP A 157 -15.27 -14.62 6.19
CA TRP A 157 -16.44 -15.44 5.86
C TRP A 157 -17.74 -14.71 6.17
N GLU A 158 -18.69 -14.75 5.23
CA GLU A 158 -20.06 -14.30 5.48
C GLU A 158 -20.79 -15.29 6.40
N TYR A 159 -21.60 -14.77 7.32
CA TYR A 159 -22.51 -15.53 8.17
C TYR A 159 -23.88 -14.87 8.18
N THR A 160 -24.94 -15.68 8.14
CA THR A 160 -26.33 -15.22 8.26
C THR A 160 -26.87 -15.57 9.64
N CYS A 161 -27.39 -14.59 10.36
CA CYS A 161 -27.99 -14.74 11.67
C CYS A 161 -29.31 -15.54 11.60
N LEU A 162 -29.49 -16.52 12.46
CA LEU A 162 -30.65 -17.42 12.48
C LEU A 162 -31.69 -17.01 13.54
N ALA A 163 -31.27 -16.39 14.64
CA ALA A 163 -32.14 -15.98 15.72
C ALA A 163 -31.67 -14.66 16.34
N ASN A 164 -32.60 -13.85 16.83
CA ASN A 164 -32.29 -12.59 17.49
C ASN A 164 -31.45 -12.83 18.76
N HIS A 165 -30.33 -12.12 18.90
CA HIS A 165 -29.47 -12.20 20.08
C HIS A 165 -28.57 -10.96 20.19
N THR A 166 -27.94 -10.79 21.36
CA THR A 166 -26.82 -9.86 21.53
C THR A 166 -25.52 -10.64 21.44
N SER A 167 -24.55 -10.15 20.66
CA SER A 167 -23.28 -10.84 20.46
C SER A 167 -22.35 -10.80 21.66
N GLU A 168 -21.68 -11.92 21.88
CA GLU A 168 -20.66 -12.18 22.90
C GLU A 168 -19.68 -13.24 22.37
N ASP A 169 -18.57 -13.50 23.07
CA ASP A 169 -17.57 -14.46 22.58
C ASP A 169 -18.12 -15.91 22.49
N ALA A 170 -19.03 -16.28 23.39
CA ALA A 170 -19.66 -17.59 23.44
C ALA A 170 -20.56 -17.86 22.22
N ASN A 171 -21.16 -16.82 21.64
CA ASN A 171 -22.11 -16.94 20.53
C ASN A 171 -21.56 -16.44 19.18
N ARG A 172 -20.23 -16.44 19.04
CA ARG A 172 -19.55 -16.08 17.80
C ARG A 172 -20.02 -16.89 16.59
N PRO A 173 -20.08 -16.29 15.39
CA PRO A 173 -20.53 -16.95 14.17
C PRO A 173 -19.82 -18.26 13.81
N ASP A 174 -18.52 -18.39 14.13
CA ASP A 174 -17.73 -19.59 13.85
C ASP A 174 -17.95 -20.74 14.85
N ARG A 175 -18.68 -20.49 15.96
CA ARG A 175 -18.89 -21.46 17.05
C ARG A 175 -20.36 -21.78 17.30
N ALA A 176 -21.24 -20.79 17.22
CA ALA A 176 -22.65 -20.92 17.52
C ALA A 176 -23.48 -21.21 16.27
N THR A 177 -23.38 -22.45 15.75
CA THR A 177 -24.10 -22.91 14.55
C THR A 177 -25.63 -22.87 14.67
N HIS A 178 -26.16 -22.80 15.89
CA HIS A 178 -27.59 -22.61 16.16
C HIS A 178 -28.04 -21.14 16.00
N LEU A 179 -27.11 -20.19 16.01
CA LEU A 179 -27.36 -18.75 15.83
C LEU A 179 -26.88 -18.23 14.48
N TRP A 180 -26.00 -18.96 13.80
CA TRP A 180 -25.35 -18.52 12.57
C TRP A 180 -25.20 -19.64 11.56
N THR A 181 -25.50 -19.35 10.29
CA THR A 181 -25.15 -20.21 9.16
C THR A 181 -23.99 -19.58 8.39
N LYS A 182 -22.91 -20.34 8.23
CA LYS A 182 -21.74 -19.94 7.44
C LYS A 182 -22.06 -19.93 5.94
N GLY A 183 -21.69 -18.85 5.26
CA GLY A 183 -21.82 -18.64 3.83
C GLY A 183 -20.48 -18.71 3.10
N LYS A 184 -20.34 -17.91 2.05
CA LYS A 184 -19.14 -17.82 1.20
C LYS A 184 -18.02 -17.02 1.86
N LYS A 185 -16.77 -17.32 1.46
CA LYS A 185 -15.63 -16.46 1.76
C LYS A 185 -15.68 -15.25 0.83
N ILE A 186 -15.71 -14.05 1.40
CA ILE A 186 -15.75 -12.77 0.66
C ILE A 186 -14.60 -11.83 1.01
N GLY A 187 -13.79 -12.20 2.00
CA GLY A 187 -12.62 -11.44 2.45
C GLY A 187 -11.34 -12.26 2.51
N GLY A 188 -10.29 -11.67 3.07
CA GLY A 188 -8.99 -12.30 3.27
C GLY A 188 -8.95 -13.21 4.48
N SER A 189 -7.93 -14.06 4.54
CA SER A 189 -7.65 -14.87 5.74
C SER A 189 -6.89 -14.02 6.76
N PRO A 190 -7.41 -13.76 7.96
CA PRO A 190 -6.70 -12.95 8.94
C PRO A 190 -5.40 -13.61 9.41
N VAL A 191 -4.45 -12.81 9.86
CA VAL A 191 -3.25 -13.30 10.56
C VAL A 191 -3.69 -13.88 11.90
N ALA A 192 -3.48 -15.18 12.10
CA ALA A 192 -4.01 -15.90 13.26
C ALA A 192 -3.58 -15.30 14.61
N SER A 193 -2.33 -14.83 14.72
CA SER A 193 -1.81 -14.20 15.94
C SER A 193 -2.45 -12.85 16.29
N GLN A 194 -3.21 -12.25 15.37
CA GLN A 194 -3.90 -10.98 15.58
C GLN A 194 -5.39 -11.15 15.91
N ILE A 195 -5.90 -12.39 15.89
CA ILE A 195 -7.26 -12.71 16.29
C ILE A 195 -7.29 -12.83 17.81
N THR A 196 -7.98 -11.89 18.47
CA THR A 196 -8.15 -11.87 19.93
C THR A 196 -9.63 -11.73 20.29
N ALA A 197 -9.95 -11.72 21.59
CA ALA A 197 -11.29 -11.37 22.04
C ALA A 197 -11.67 -9.93 21.66
N ALA A 198 -10.73 -8.98 21.70
CA ALA A 198 -10.98 -7.59 21.34
C ALA A 198 -10.99 -7.36 19.81
N THR A 199 -10.29 -8.20 19.06
CA THR A 199 -10.16 -8.14 17.59
C THR A 199 -10.57 -9.47 16.95
N PRO A 200 -11.85 -9.87 17.04
CA PRO A 200 -12.29 -11.20 16.65
C PRO A 200 -12.15 -11.50 15.14
N ASN A 201 -12.05 -10.46 14.32
CA ASN A 201 -11.82 -10.53 12.87
C ASN A 201 -10.33 -10.50 12.47
N GLY A 202 -9.43 -10.23 13.42
CA GLY A 202 -8.06 -9.80 13.12
C GLY A 202 -7.98 -8.41 12.49
N ASN A 203 -6.77 -7.85 12.44
CA ASN A 203 -6.52 -6.55 11.82
C ASN A 203 -6.03 -6.73 10.38
N ASN A 204 -4.93 -7.48 10.23
CA ASN A 204 -4.32 -7.78 8.95
C ASN A 204 -4.74 -9.15 8.44
N THR A 205 -4.65 -9.30 7.13
CA THR A 205 -4.82 -10.57 6.42
C THR A 205 -3.49 -11.04 5.87
N LEU A 206 -3.33 -12.36 5.74
CA LEU A 206 -2.20 -12.93 5.01
C LEU A 206 -2.15 -12.31 3.61
N THR A 207 -0.94 -12.01 3.14
CA THR A 207 -0.70 -11.34 1.86
C THR A 207 -1.35 -12.09 0.70
N GLY A 208 -2.14 -11.39 -0.13
CA GLY A 208 -2.81 -11.98 -1.29
C GLY A 208 -3.87 -13.04 -0.98
N SER A 209 -4.32 -13.16 0.29
CA SER A 209 -5.33 -14.16 0.69
C SER A 209 -6.79 -13.74 0.43
N GLY A 210 -6.98 -12.49 -0.02
CA GLY A 210 -8.26 -11.91 -0.40
C GLY A 210 -8.77 -12.35 -1.77
N PRO A 211 -10.02 -12.00 -2.11
CA PRO A 211 -10.58 -12.27 -3.43
C PRO A 211 -9.87 -11.51 -4.54
N LEU A 212 -10.12 -11.93 -5.79
CA LEU A 212 -9.54 -11.33 -7.00
C LEU A 212 -9.80 -9.82 -7.12
N SER A 213 -10.91 -9.33 -6.57
CA SER A 213 -11.23 -7.90 -6.54
C SER A 213 -10.24 -7.06 -5.73
N TRP A 214 -9.38 -7.69 -4.92
CA TRP A 214 -8.32 -7.02 -4.14
C TRP A 214 -7.02 -6.84 -4.92
N THR A 215 -6.98 -7.33 -6.16
CA THR A 215 -5.86 -7.10 -7.08
C THR A 215 -6.05 -5.78 -7.84
N LEU A 216 -4.94 -5.15 -8.24
CA LEU A 216 -4.91 -3.86 -8.93
C LEU A 216 -5.85 -3.81 -10.13
N ASP A 217 -5.85 -4.85 -10.97
CA ASP A 217 -6.58 -4.89 -12.24
C ASP A 217 -7.68 -5.96 -12.28
N GLY A 218 -7.99 -6.58 -11.13
CA GLY A 218 -8.97 -7.66 -11.04
C GLY A 218 -8.51 -8.97 -11.67
N LYS A 219 -7.20 -9.20 -11.82
CA LYS A 219 -6.62 -10.44 -12.37
C LYS A 219 -5.70 -11.12 -11.38
N VAL A 220 -5.51 -12.44 -11.56
CA VAL A 220 -4.73 -13.26 -10.63
C VAL A 220 -3.24 -12.91 -10.68
N SER A 221 -2.80 -12.31 -11.79
CA SER A 221 -1.48 -11.73 -11.99
C SER A 221 -1.33 -10.30 -11.44
N GLY A 222 -2.40 -9.67 -10.98
CA GLY A 222 -2.36 -8.29 -10.50
C GLY A 222 -1.63 -8.14 -9.17
N ILE A 223 -1.11 -6.94 -8.91
CA ILE A 223 -0.56 -6.58 -7.59
C ILE A 223 -1.70 -6.61 -6.57
N THR A 224 -1.46 -7.26 -5.44
CA THR A 224 -2.47 -7.52 -4.40
C THR A 224 -2.38 -6.52 -3.25
N ASP A 225 -3.49 -6.34 -2.52
CA ASP A 225 -3.54 -5.63 -1.24
C ASP A 225 -3.07 -4.16 -1.28
N LEU A 226 -3.17 -3.49 -2.44
CA LEU A 226 -2.86 -2.06 -2.53
C LEU A 226 -3.83 -1.19 -1.71
N ASN A 227 -5.07 -1.66 -1.52
CA ASN A 227 -6.08 -1.00 -0.70
C ASN A 227 -6.18 -1.73 0.66
N GLY A 228 -5.81 -1.04 1.74
CA GLY A 228 -5.90 -1.59 3.10
C GLY A 228 -4.89 -2.69 3.41
N ASN A 229 -5.31 -3.65 4.23
CA ASN A 229 -4.51 -4.60 4.98
C ASN A 229 -3.60 -3.88 6.00
N CYS A 230 -2.41 -3.45 5.60
CA CYS A 230 -1.56 -2.56 6.40
C CYS A 230 -1.07 -1.40 5.53
N SER A 231 -0.81 -0.26 6.17
CA SER A 231 -0.18 0.89 5.52
C SER A 231 1.17 0.51 4.91
N GLU A 232 1.52 1.15 3.80
CA GLU A 232 2.81 0.98 3.13
C GLU A 232 3.60 2.27 3.21
N GLN A 233 4.91 2.14 3.40
CA GLN A 233 5.83 3.27 3.33
C GLN A 233 6.16 3.58 1.87
N ASP A 234 5.95 4.84 1.49
CA ASP A 234 6.44 5.39 0.23
C ASP A 234 7.73 6.18 0.46
N PHE A 235 8.82 5.73 -0.14
CA PHE A 235 10.13 6.37 -0.06
C PHE A 235 10.28 7.50 -1.09
N GLY A 236 11.09 8.51 -0.76
CA GLY A 236 11.35 9.66 -1.65
C GLY A 236 10.34 10.80 -1.55
N TYR A 237 9.44 10.75 -0.57
CA TYR A 237 8.55 11.83 -0.17
C TYR A 237 8.70 12.08 1.33
N ARG A 238 8.66 13.35 1.73
CA ARG A 238 8.52 13.74 3.13
C ARG A 238 7.70 15.02 3.25
N VAL A 239 7.14 15.21 4.45
CA VAL A 239 6.60 16.50 4.89
C VAL A 239 7.53 17.02 5.97
N TYR A 240 8.10 18.20 5.78
CA TYR A 240 8.99 18.82 6.76
C TYR A 240 8.46 20.20 7.10
N ASP A 241 7.99 20.38 8.34
CA ASP A 241 7.35 21.63 8.78
C ASP A 241 6.20 22.07 7.85
N GLY A 242 5.39 21.08 7.43
CA GLY A 242 4.30 21.23 6.47
C GLY A 242 4.72 21.39 5.00
N GLU A 243 6.00 21.68 4.71
CA GLU A 243 6.52 21.77 3.34
C GLU A 243 6.62 20.38 2.68
N ILE A 244 6.12 20.28 1.45
CA ILE A 244 6.19 19.06 0.66
C ILE A 244 7.56 18.97 0.00
N GLN A 245 8.27 17.88 0.28
CA GLN A 245 9.59 17.65 -0.26
C GLN A 245 9.70 16.26 -0.86
N ILE A 246 10.43 16.17 -1.97
CA ILE A 246 10.67 14.93 -2.70
C ILE A 246 12.15 14.77 -3.02
N LEU A 247 12.57 13.53 -3.27
CA LEU A 247 13.74 13.32 -4.11
C LEU A 247 13.31 13.49 -5.57
N GLU A 248 14.16 14.14 -6.35
CA GLU A 248 13.88 14.36 -7.78
C GLU A 248 13.63 13.04 -8.52
N ASN A 249 12.64 13.04 -9.40
CA ASN A 249 12.21 11.88 -10.17
C ASN A 249 11.97 10.63 -9.30
N ASN A 250 12.66 9.53 -9.59
CA ASN A 250 12.65 8.31 -8.80
C ASN A 250 14.03 8.01 -8.23
N ASN A 251 14.82 9.03 -7.89
CA ASN A 251 16.15 8.86 -7.30
C ASN A 251 16.10 8.07 -5.98
N ALA A 252 14.97 8.09 -5.26
CA ALA A 252 14.75 7.26 -4.08
C ALA A 252 14.73 5.74 -4.34
N LEU A 253 14.61 5.32 -5.61
CA LEU A 253 14.70 3.91 -6.00
C LEU A 253 16.15 3.40 -5.93
N ASP A 254 17.15 4.28 -5.95
CA ASP A 254 18.52 3.89 -5.69
C ASP A 254 18.64 3.41 -4.22
N PRO A 255 19.05 2.15 -3.97
CA PRO A 255 19.25 1.64 -2.60
C PRO A 255 20.25 2.47 -1.79
N ASN A 256 21.12 3.24 -2.45
CA ASN A 256 22.12 4.11 -1.83
C ASN A 256 21.68 5.58 -1.72
N ALA A 257 20.47 5.95 -2.17
CA ALA A 257 19.99 7.31 -2.02
C ALA A 257 19.97 7.75 -0.55
N ASP A 258 20.46 8.96 -0.27
CA ASP A 258 20.40 9.52 1.08
C ASP A 258 19.00 10.08 1.35
N LEU A 259 18.24 9.37 2.19
CA LEU A 259 16.91 9.76 2.66
C LEU A 259 16.94 10.27 4.11
N SER A 260 18.12 10.53 4.66
CA SER A 260 18.26 11.09 6.00
C SER A 260 17.58 12.46 6.10
N SER A 261 17.24 12.87 7.32
CA SER A 261 16.65 14.19 7.58
C SER A 261 17.54 15.35 7.11
N THR A 262 18.86 15.16 7.12
CA THR A 262 19.89 16.16 6.73
C THR A 262 20.30 16.10 5.26
N SER A 263 19.75 15.17 4.47
CA SER A 263 20.13 14.99 3.06
C SER A 263 19.89 16.24 2.23
N ALA A 264 20.89 16.63 1.43
CA ALA A 264 20.76 17.70 0.45
C ALA A 264 19.98 17.29 -0.82
N ALA A 265 19.62 16.00 -0.94
CA ALA A 265 18.86 15.47 -2.06
C ALA A 265 17.36 15.87 -2.02
N TRP A 266 16.85 16.26 -0.85
CA TRP A 266 15.48 16.74 -0.70
C TRP A 266 15.29 18.07 -1.43
N LYS A 267 14.24 18.14 -2.25
CA LYS A 267 13.82 19.34 -2.98
C LYS A 267 12.38 19.69 -2.62
N ALA A 268 12.12 20.97 -2.48
CA ALA A 268 10.76 21.50 -2.37
C ALA A 268 10.20 21.80 -3.77
N ILE A 269 8.88 21.86 -3.88
CA ILE A 269 8.19 22.08 -5.15
C ILE A 269 7.72 23.53 -5.21
N LEU A 270 8.29 24.32 -6.12
CA LEU A 270 7.82 25.68 -6.42
C LEU A 270 6.86 25.62 -7.62
N PRO A 271 5.54 25.81 -7.42
CA PRO A 271 4.58 25.76 -8.52
C PRO A 271 4.74 26.98 -9.43
N SER A 272 4.48 26.80 -10.72
CA SER A 272 4.39 27.90 -11.68
C SER A 272 3.16 28.76 -11.40
N ALA A 273 3.31 30.08 -11.55
CA ALA A 273 2.18 31.02 -11.47
C ALA A 273 1.39 31.12 -12.78
N VAL A 274 1.89 30.52 -13.87
CA VAL A 274 1.35 30.68 -15.23
C VAL A 274 0.63 29.43 -15.72
N ASP A 275 1.09 28.26 -15.28
CA ASP A 275 0.60 26.96 -15.74
C ASP A 275 0.74 25.88 -14.66
N ALA A 276 0.42 24.63 -15.01
CA ALA A 276 0.50 23.49 -14.10
C ALA A 276 1.93 22.93 -13.93
N SER A 277 2.96 23.64 -14.39
CA SER A 277 4.36 23.22 -14.23
C SER A 277 4.91 23.58 -12.85
N TYR A 278 6.12 23.12 -12.55
CA TYR A 278 6.82 23.43 -11.31
C TYR A 278 8.33 23.42 -11.52
N THR A 279 9.06 24.01 -10.58
CA THR A 279 10.51 23.90 -10.46
C THR A 279 10.87 23.28 -9.12
N LEU A 280 11.87 22.39 -9.12
CA LEU A 280 12.44 21.87 -7.88
C LEU A 280 13.48 22.86 -7.33
N VAL A 281 13.29 23.26 -6.09
CA VAL A 281 14.11 24.28 -5.42
C VAL A 281 14.64 23.76 -4.07
N ALA A 282 15.55 24.52 -3.46
CA ALA A 282 16.02 24.21 -2.12
C ALA A 282 14.85 24.27 -1.10
N PRO A 283 14.77 23.33 -0.14
CA PRO A 283 13.84 23.42 0.98
C PRO A 283 13.85 24.79 1.67
N GLY A 284 12.68 25.27 2.08
CA GLY A 284 12.51 26.58 2.72
C GLY A 284 12.47 27.77 1.75
N THR A 285 12.52 27.54 0.44
CA THR A 285 12.31 28.60 -0.56
C THR A 285 10.89 29.17 -0.43
N ALA A 286 10.75 30.50 -0.49
CA ALA A 286 9.43 31.14 -0.43
C ALA A 286 8.54 30.69 -1.60
N GLY A 287 7.25 30.46 -1.34
CA GLY A 287 6.25 30.07 -2.36
C GLY A 287 6.18 28.58 -2.66
N THR A 288 6.96 27.71 -2.00
CA THR A 288 6.90 26.26 -2.18
C THR A 288 5.60 25.65 -1.67
N LEU A 289 5.19 24.52 -2.26
CA LEU A 289 3.99 23.78 -1.85
C LEU A 289 4.09 23.20 -0.44
N LYS A 290 2.98 23.27 0.29
CA LYS A 290 2.80 22.85 1.68
C LYS A 290 1.44 22.19 1.85
N TRP A 291 1.34 21.29 2.82
CA TRP A 291 0.04 20.87 3.35
C TRP A 291 -0.44 21.92 4.35
N ASN A 292 -1.52 22.61 4.01
CA ASN A 292 -2.18 23.56 4.89
C ASN A 292 -3.50 22.97 5.41
N LYS A 293 -3.88 23.33 6.63
CA LYS A 293 -5.17 22.94 7.23
C LYS A 293 -5.97 24.18 7.57
N SER A 294 -6.51 24.82 6.53
CA SER A 294 -7.40 25.98 6.67
C SER A 294 -8.86 25.58 6.92
N GLY A 295 -9.23 24.34 6.60
CA GLY A 295 -10.59 23.80 6.72
C GLY A 295 -10.64 22.39 7.32
N THR A 296 -11.69 21.63 6.98
CA THR A 296 -11.93 20.27 7.50
C THR A 296 -10.84 19.27 7.09
N TYR A 297 -10.33 19.41 5.87
CA TYR A 297 -9.33 18.51 5.28
C TYR A 297 -8.05 19.28 4.92
N PRO A 298 -6.88 18.62 4.92
CA PRO A 298 -5.65 19.21 4.39
C PRO A 298 -5.79 19.58 2.92
N GLU A 299 -5.21 20.72 2.54
CA GLU A 299 -5.18 21.23 1.17
C GLU A 299 -3.75 21.62 0.78
N LEU A 300 -3.52 21.68 -0.54
CA LEU A 300 -2.26 22.20 -1.08
C LEU A 300 -2.29 23.72 -1.09
N ASP A 301 -1.26 24.33 -0.52
CA ASP A 301 -1.09 25.78 -0.45
C ASP A 301 0.40 26.12 -0.57
N THR A 302 0.73 27.39 -0.75
CA THR A 302 2.10 27.92 -0.67
C THR A 302 2.40 28.56 0.70
N VAL A 303 1.37 28.75 1.53
CA VAL A 303 1.42 29.30 2.89
C VAL A 303 0.81 28.32 3.88
N ILE A 304 1.30 28.32 5.13
CA ILE A 304 0.66 27.61 6.24
C ILE A 304 -0.02 28.66 7.13
N THR A 305 -1.34 28.58 7.27
CA THR A 305 -2.13 29.56 8.04
C THR A 305 -2.23 29.19 9.51
N VAL A 306 -2.19 27.89 9.83
CA VAL A 306 -2.25 27.37 11.20
C VAL A 306 -1.06 26.45 11.44
N ARG A 307 -0.26 26.78 12.45
CA ARG A 307 0.80 25.90 12.98
C ARG A 307 0.41 25.47 14.38
N THR A 308 0.39 24.17 14.62
CA THR A 308 0.28 23.65 15.98
C THR A 308 1.58 23.96 16.72
N THR A 309 1.48 24.46 17.95
CA THR A 309 2.62 24.75 18.83
C THR A 309 3.02 23.56 19.70
N ALA A 310 2.31 22.44 19.57
CA ALA A 310 2.58 21.17 20.25
C ALA A 310 3.17 20.16 19.26
N GLU A 311 4.14 19.37 19.72
CA GLU A 311 4.65 18.20 19.01
C GLU A 311 3.53 17.15 18.89
N GLU A 312 2.82 17.15 17.76
CA GLU A 312 1.88 16.08 17.43
C GLU A 312 2.52 15.20 16.37
N ASN A 313 2.70 13.91 16.71
CA ASN A 313 3.14 12.90 15.77
C ASN A 313 2.06 12.71 14.70
N MET A 314 2.36 13.00 13.43
CA MET A 314 1.50 12.58 12.33
C MET A 314 1.65 11.07 12.14
N SER A 315 0.59 10.31 12.45
CA SER A 315 0.49 8.87 12.26
C SER A 315 0.16 8.48 10.83
#